data_AF-A0A0P1BDG5-F1
#
_entry.id   AF-A0A0P1BDG5-F1
#
_cell.length_a   1.000
_cell.length_b   1.000
_cell.length_c   1.000
_cell.angle_alpha   90.00
_cell.angle_beta   90.00
_cell.angle_gamma   90.00
#
_symmetry.space_group_name_H-M   'P 1'
#
loop_
_entity.id
_entity.type
_entity.pdbx_description
1 polymer ?
#
loop_
_entity_poly.entity_id
_entity_poly.type
_entity_poly.pdbx_seq_one_letter_code
_entity_poly.pdbx_strand_id
1 'polypeptide(L)'
;MQATSASSLFQSTASLEIGLSRASKAARTSAGSQYGSPIWLGRKQEDLNALAEGAAGADGGADKVLALEVERDEGGGEVAAWVASSGGLVRRIDLETGTITHSLRAHNAPVSGLCLYPVAAGRLLLVTSSWDKSIRFWTAPSRLRSAASASKHVKASLQQVLTIKDAGSDFIKALHVLSARNQEVLLSGGSDKIVRVWDLAPLKAWAASLQDSQWLSISSTETSHAPQPAMLHAFREHTRPITCFASFAPRPGHHGPSSEGNAATSQPIHLVYSADSMGKVLELELSLQREGATSARLEVKRELVGNETGVVDLSAGWGAEEDEDENGEVRWTAELWTASHDKMARLWLPDSETAASGSGGLRAAGSSSQSGQVLGRLAPLNPSRRIEHSSYVKVVLPLAHLASHRPDPSSEALRDMLVTGETDGDLRVWHLTSQGWDQADESTEDTLAGQPTTRRTIQGEAVQAGPGARLIRTLEAHWHEVIVIRPWWRNRRGPLPDPNQEATETQEIKVEPAKANQGEWWLITAGLDGSVRRWRVADIVTPASPLEKASDVASASQNPSSIEKGAAKKADPEMTEEEERELQELMDED
;
A
#
# COMPACT_ATOMS: atom_id res chain seq x y z
N MET A 1 33.76 -13.23 -30.05
CA MET A 1 33.53 -12.17 -29.04
C MET A 1 32.05 -11.82 -29.10
N GLN A 2 31.24 -12.38 -28.20
CA GLN A 2 29.85 -11.95 -28.07
C GLN A 2 29.85 -10.54 -27.46
N ALA A 3 29.13 -9.61 -28.09
CA ALA A 3 28.98 -8.26 -27.58
C ALA A 3 28.21 -8.32 -26.26
N THR A 4 28.90 -8.17 -25.14
CA THR A 4 28.30 -7.88 -23.84
C THR A 4 27.51 -6.58 -24.00
N SER A 5 26.19 -6.65 -23.79
CA SER A 5 25.31 -5.49 -23.77
C SER A 5 25.89 -4.42 -22.83
N ALA A 6 25.88 -3.15 -23.24
CA ALA A 6 26.40 -2.04 -22.45
C ALA A 6 25.72 -1.92 -21.06
N SER A 7 24.53 -2.51 -20.86
CA SER A 7 23.86 -2.64 -19.56
C SER A 7 24.63 -3.50 -18.55
N SER A 8 25.38 -4.51 -19.02
CA SER A 8 26.12 -5.46 -18.18
C SER A 8 27.48 -4.95 -17.70
N LEU A 9 28.03 -3.89 -18.33
CA LEU A 9 29.38 -3.37 -18.09
C LEU A 9 29.55 -2.66 -16.73
N PHE A 10 28.44 -2.28 -16.08
CA PHE A 10 28.44 -1.52 -14.82
C PHE A 10 27.64 -2.20 -13.69
N GLN A 11 27.13 -3.40 -13.91
CA GLN A 11 26.39 -4.13 -12.87
C GLN A 11 27.33 -5.02 -12.05
N SER A 12 27.19 -4.97 -10.72
CA SER A 12 27.89 -5.92 -9.85
C SER A 12 27.33 -7.33 -10.04
N THR A 13 28.14 -8.37 -9.78
CA THR A 13 27.67 -9.77 -9.80
C THR A 13 26.47 -9.97 -8.87
N ALA A 14 26.48 -9.34 -7.70
CA ALA A 14 25.37 -9.38 -6.75
C ALA A 14 24.09 -8.73 -7.32
N SER A 15 24.20 -7.62 -8.04
CA SER A 15 23.05 -6.97 -8.70
C SER A 15 22.44 -7.88 -9.76
N LEU A 16 23.28 -8.57 -10.54
CA LEU A 16 22.83 -9.51 -11.56
C LEU A 16 22.14 -10.74 -10.94
N GLU A 17 22.69 -11.29 -9.86
CA GLU A 17 22.07 -12.39 -9.11
C GLU A 17 20.69 -12.01 -8.56
N ILE A 18 20.56 -10.79 -8.01
CA ILE A 18 19.27 -10.24 -7.58
C ILE A 18 18.31 -10.14 -8.77
N GLY A 19 18.77 -9.61 -9.90
CA GLY A 19 17.97 -9.51 -11.13
C GLY A 19 17.47 -10.87 -11.63
N LEU A 20 18.34 -11.88 -11.66
CA LEU A 20 17.99 -13.25 -12.05
C LEU A 20 16.97 -13.89 -11.09
N SER A 21 17.14 -13.69 -9.78
CA SER A 21 16.20 -14.17 -8.76
C SER A 21 14.82 -13.53 -8.94
N ARG A 22 14.78 -12.22 -9.17
CA ARG A 22 13.55 -11.45 -9.46
C ARG A 22 12.88 -11.90 -10.74
N ALA A 23 13.62 -12.09 -11.83
CA ALA A 23 13.06 -12.59 -13.09
C ALA A 23 12.48 -14.00 -12.95
N SER A 24 13.17 -14.88 -12.22
CA SER A 24 12.68 -16.23 -11.91
C SER A 24 11.39 -16.17 -11.09
N LYS A 25 11.31 -15.30 -10.09
CA LYS A 25 10.10 -15.06 -9.30
C LYS A 25 8.96 -14.50 -10.15
N ALA A 26 9.25 -13.58 -11.06
CA ALA A 26 8.27 -13.04 -11.98
C ALA A 26 7.68 -14.11 -12.91
N ALA A 27 8.51 -15.02 -13.41
CA ALA A 27 8.06 -16.16 -14.22
C ALA A 27 7.05 -17.02 -13.44
N ARG A 28 7.41 -17.42 -12.22
CA ARG A 28 6.56 -18.26 -11.35
C ARG A 28 5.26 -17.58 -10.95
N THR A 29 5.34 -16.29 -10.57
CA THR A 29 4.19 -15.51 -10.08
C THR A 29 3.38 -14.86 -11.20
N SER A 30 3.67 -15.16 -12.47
CA SER A 30 3.02 -14.53 -13.64
C SER A 30 1.54 -14.92 -13.82
N ALA A 31 1.14 -16.06 -13.26
CA ALA A 31 -0.20 -16.62 -13.29
C ALA A 31 -0.44 -17.51 -12.06
N GLY A 32 -1.70 -17.82 -11.77
CA GLY A 32 -2.11 -18.66 -10.65
C GLY A 32 -2.71 -17.87 -9.49
N SER A 33 -3.83 -18.35 -8.94
CA SER A 33 -4.52 -17.71 -7.82
C SER A 33 -3.72 -17.80 -6.51
N GLN A 34 -2.83 -18.78 -6.38
CA GLN A 34 -1.96 -18.95 -5.21
C GLN A 34 -0.92 -17.82 -5.07
N TYR A 35 -0.58 -17.14 -6.17
CA TYR A 35 0.30 -15.96 -6.19
C TYR A 35 -0.50 -14.65 -6.27
N GLY A 36 -1.80 -14.71 -5.98
CA GLY A 36 -2.74 -13.59 -6.10
C GLY A 36 -3.09 -13.30 -7.56
N SER A 37 -4.37 -13.13 -7.87
CA SER A 37 -4.84 -12.93 -9.24
C SER A 37 -4.34 -11.59 -9.80
N PRO A 38 -3.37 -11.59 -10.74
CA PRO A 38 -2.66 -10.38 -11.12
C PRO A 38 -3.45 -9.52 -12.12
N ILE A 39 -3.17 -8.23 -12.11
CA ILE A 39 -3.56 -7.20 -13.05
C ILE A 39 -2.27 -6.48 -13.45
N TRP A 40 -1.89 -6.58 -14.71
CA TRP A 40 -0.68 -5.94 -15.22
C TRP A 40 -1.02 -4.55 -15.77
N LEU A 41 -0.42 -3.50 -15.23
CA LEU A 41 -0.72 -2.11 -15.62
C LEU A 41 0.01 -1.67 -16.91
N GLY A 42 1.14 -2.33 -17.19
CA GLY A 42 2.01 -2.11 -18.33
C GLY A 42 2.06 -3.32 -19.27
N ARG A 43 3.12 -3.41 -20.08
CA ARG A 43 3.37 -4.60 -20.88
C ARG A 43 3.70 -5.76 -19.95
N LYS A 44 3.02 -6.90 -20.13
CA LYS A 44 3.44 -8.15 -19.51
C LYS A 44 4.84 -8.47 -20.02
N GLN A 45 5.80 -8.62 -19.11
CA GLN A 45 7.18 -8.86 -19.49
C GLN A 45 7.36 -10.36 -19.73
N GLU A 46 7.42 -10.74 -21.01
CA GLU A 46 7.50 -12.15 -21.44
C GLU A 46 8.94 -12.64 -21.56
N ASP A 47 9.88 -11.73 -21.81
CA ASP A 47 11.32 -12.04 -21.90
C ASP A 47 11.98 -11.99 -20.51
N LEU A 48 12.33 -13.16 -19.99
CA LEU A 48 12.97 -13.32 -18.70
C LEU A 48 14.39 -12.73 -18.64
N ASN A 49 15.12 -12.71 -19.76
CA ASN A 49 16.46 -12.14 -19.80
C ASN A 49 16.39 -10.61 -19.74
N ALA A 50 15.49 -10.00 -20.54
CA ALA A 50 15.23 -8.56 -20.47
C ALA A 50 14.69 -8.14 -19.09
N LEU A 51 13.86 -8.99 -18.48
CA LEU A 51 13.39 -8.77 -17.11
C LEU A 51 14.51 -8.90 -16.09
N ALA A 52 15.42 -9.86 -16.22
CA ALA A 52 16.56 -10.03 -15.32
C ALA A 52 17.53 -8.84 -15.40
N GLU A 53 17.83 -8.36 -16.61
CA GLU A 53 18.67 -7.17 -16.81
C GLU A 53 18.03 -5.90 -16.23
N GLY A 54 16.71 -5.73 -16.43
CA GLY A 54 15.96 -4.60 -15.85
C GLY A 54 15.78 -4.72 -14.33
N ALA A 55 15.55 -5.93 -13.81
CA ALA A 55 15.37 -6.20 -12.40
C ALA A 55 16.68 -6.22 -11.60
N ALA A 56 17.83 -6.36 -12.28
CA ALA A 56 19.16 -6.08 -11.74
C ALA A 56 19.36 -4.57 -11.53
N GLY A 57 18.63 -3.74 -12.30
CA GLY A 57 18.40 -2.34 -12.02
C GLY A 57 17.38 -2.11 -10.90
N ALA A 58 17.38 -0.90 -10.34
CA ALA A 58 16.39 -0.48 -9.33
C ALA A 58 15.03 -0.09 -9.96
N ASP A 59 14.89 -0.16 -11.28
CA ASP A 59 13.73 0.31 -12.01
C ASP A 59 12.88 -0.85 -12.51
N GLY A 60 11.87 -1.23 -11.73
CA GLY A 60 10.72 -2.05 -12.18
C GLY A 60 9.88 -1.44 -13.30
N GLY A 61 10.51 -0.74 -14.25
CA GLY A 61 9.89 -0.11 -15.41
C GLY A 61 9.22 1.23 -15.15
N ALA A 62 8.55 1.76 -16.18
CA ALA A 62 7.79 3.02 -16.09
C ALA A 62 6.47 2.88 -15.31
N ASP A 63 5.96 1.64 -15.17
CA ASP A 63 4.68 1.36 -14.55
C ASP A 63 4.76 0.99 -13.05
N LYS A 64 5.91 1.21 -12.39
CA LYS A 64 6.08 1.07 -10.93
C LYS A 64 4.92 1.73 -10.19
N VAL A 65 4.21 0.98 -9.36
CA VAL A 65 3.12 1.53 -8.55
C VAL A 65 3.71 2.27 -7.35
N LEU A 66 3.25 3.50 -7.13
CA LEU A 66 3.70 4.35 -6.02
C LEU A 66 2.58 4.62 -5.01
N ALA A 67 1.32 4.62 -5.44
CA ALA A 67 0.16 4.71 -4.57
C ALA A 67 -1.04 3.99 -5.20
N LEU A 68 -1.92 3.46 -4.35
CA LEU A 68 -3.18 2.83 -4.77
C LEU A 68 -4.25 3.14 -3.73
N GLU A 69 -5.42 3.59 -4.20
CA GLU A 69 -6.60 3.76 -3.35
C GLU A 69 -7.80 3.04 -3.94
N VAL A 70 -8.55 2.36 -3.08
CA VAL A 70 -9.76 1.62 -3.45
C VAL A 70 -10.94 2.59 -3.46
N GLU A 71 -11.70 2.60 -4.56
CA GLU A 71 -12.90 3.42 -4.72
C GLU A 71 -14.06 2.76 -3.96
N ARG A 72 -14.49 3.44 -2.89
CA ARG A 72 -15.65 3.06 -2.09
C ARG A 72 -16.91 3.72 -2.62
N ASP A 73 -17.95 2.93 -2.86
CA ASP A 73 -19.29 3.44 -3.13
C ASP A 73 -20.01 3.82 -1.82
N GLU A 74 -20.96 4.76 -1.87
CA GLU A 74 -21.77 5.15 -0.69
C GLU A 74 -22.68 4.00 -0.22
N GLY A 75 -23.03 3.05 -1.10
CA GLY A 75 -23.66 1.77 -0.77
C GLY A 75 -22.69 0.69 -0.27
N GLY A 76 -21.41 1.03 -0.12
CA GLY A 76 -20.31 0.16 0.33
C GLY A 76 -20.01 -1.04 -0.57
N GLY A 77 -20.33 -0.94 -1.86
CA GLY A 77 -19.75 -1.82 -2.87
C GLY A 77 -18.46 -1.20 -3.41
N GLU A 78 -17.32 -1.79 -3.09
CA GLU A 78 -16.04 -1.39 -3.69
C GLU A 78 -15.90 -2.09 -5.06
N VAL A 79 -15.67 -1.32 -6.13
CA VAL A 79 -15.74 -1.85 -7.51
C VAL A 79 -14.46 -1.60 -8.29
N ALA A 80 -13.72 -0.55 -7.95
CA ALA A 80 -12.54 -0.13 -8.69
C ALA A 80 -11.42 0.31 -7.74
N ALA A 81 -10.21 0.36 -8.26
CA ALA A 81 -9.10 1.01 -7.60
C ALA A 81 -8.43 2.00 -8.55
N TRP A 82 -7.84 3.04 -7.96
CA TRP A 82 -7.05 4.04 -8.64
C TRP A 82 -5.59 3.80 -8.33
N VAL A 83 -4.76 3.73 -9.37
CA VAL A 83 -3.35 3.37 -9.26
C VAL A 83 -2.49 4.47 -9.85
N ALA A 84 -1.59 5.01 -9.03
CA ALA A 84 -0.60 6.00 -9.43
C ALA A 84 0.73 5.31 -9.76
N SER A 85 1.33 5.68 -10.89
CA SER A 85 2.59 5.09 -11.34
C SER A 85 3.73 6.11 -11.48
N SER A 86 4.96 5.59 -11.50
CA SER A 86 6.17 6.39 -11.67
C SER A 86 6.28 7.09 -13.03
N GLY A 87 5.57 6.62 -14.05
CA GLY A 87 5.56 7.20 -15.40
C GLY A 87 4.67 8.44 -15.57
N GLY A 88 4.12 8.99 -14.47
CA GLY A 88 3.20 10.13 -14.51
C GLY A 88 1.76 9.74 -14.86
N LEU A 89 1.45 8.45 -14.87
CA LEU A 89 0.13 7.93 -15.23
C LEU A 89 -0.67 7.59 -13.97
N VAL A 90 -1.99 7.77 -14.09
CA VAL A 90 -2.97 7.29 -13.13
C VAL A 90 -4.00 6.46 -13.87
N ARG A 91 -4.26 5.25 -13.38
CA ARG A 91 -5.18 4.29 -14.00
C ARG A 91 -6.30 3.94 -13.04
N ARG A 92 -7.51 3.79 -13.57
CA ARG A 92 -8.64 3.21 -12.86
C ARG A 92 -8.83 1.77 -13.30
N ILE A 93 -8.64 0.83 -12.39
CA ILE A 93 -8.81 -0.60 -12.64
C ILE A 93 -10.14 -1.08 -12.05
N ASP A 94 -10.85 -1.91 -12.79
CA ASP A 94 -12.00 -2.65 -12.26
C ASP A 94 -11.48 -3.89 -11.52
N LEU A 95 -11.80 -4.02 -10.23
CA LEU A 95 -11.22 -5.07 -9.38
C LEU A 95 -11.82 -6.45 -9.66
N GLU A 96 -13.05 -6.49 -10.18
CA GLU A 96 -13.74 -7.74 -10.51
C GLU A 96 -13.16 -8.34 -11.80
N THR A 97 -13.11 -7.56 -12.87
CA THR A 97 -12.66 -8.00 -14.21
C THR A 97 -11.14 -7.93 -14.37
N GLY A 98 -10.47 -7.09 -13.58
CA GLY A 98 -9.05 -6.79 -13.73
C GLY A 98 -8.73 -5.89 -14.93
N THR A 99 -9.75 -5.28 -15.56
CA THR A 99 -9.55 -4.45 -16.74
C THR A 99 -9.23 -3.00 -16.37
N ILE A 100 -8.40 -2.34 -17.17
CA ILE A 100 -8.11 -0.92 -17.04
C ILE A 100 -9.26 -0.15 -17.70
N THR A 101 -10.11 0.49 -16.89
CA THR A 101 -11.28 1.24 -17.38
C THR A 101 -10.91 2.64 -17.88
N HIS A 102 -9.96 3.29 -17.19
CA HIS A 102 -9.49 4.62 -17.54
C HIS A 102 -7.98 4.73 -17.34
N SER A 103 -7.34 5.55 -18.17
CA SER A 103 -5.92 5.88 -18.07
C SER A 103 -5.76 7.38 -18.33
N LEU A 104 -5.00 8.04 -17.45
CA LEU A 104 -4.82 9.48 -17.45
C LEU A 104 -3.33 9.80 -17.28
N ARG A 105 -2.78 10.63 -18.16
CA ARG A 105 -1.48 11.28 -17.90
C ARG A 105 -1.70 12.45 -16.97
N ALA A 106 -1.61 12.17 -15.66
CA ALA A 106 -1.89 13.15 -14.62
C ALA A 106 -0.75 14.15 -14.48
N HIS A 107 0.50 13.68 -14.54
CA HIS A 107 1.69 14.52 -14.30
C HIS A 107 2.81 14.20 -15.30
N ASN A 108 3.80 15.10 -15.35
CA ASN A 108 5.01 14.94 -16.17
C ASN A 108 6.17 14.25 -15.42
N ALA A 109 5.95 13.91 -14.16
CA ALA A 109 6.89 13.25 -13.27
C ALA A 109 6.13 12.17 -12.46
N PRO A 110 6.83 11.31 -11.69
CA PRO A 110 6.19 10.28 -10.87
C PRO A 110 5.01 10.80 -10.05
N VAL A 111 3.87 10.10 -10.13
CA VAL A 111 2.71 10.38 -9.28
C VAL A 111 2.88 9.62 -7.98
N SER A 112 3.18 10.33 -6.90
CA SER A 112 3.63 9.77 -5.63
C SER A 112 2.51 9.64 -4.59
N GLY A 113 1.47 10.45 -4.69
CA GLY A 113 0.33 10.41 -3.77
C GLY A 113 -1.00 10.51 -4.51
N LEU A 114 -1.99 9.79 -4.00
CA LEU A 114 -3.32 9.68 -4.57
C LEU A 114 -4.35 9.70 -3.44
N CYS A 115 -5.39 10.53 -3.56
CA CYS A 115 -6.52 10.54 -2.63
C CYS A 115 -7.84 10.68 -3.39
N LEU A 116 -8.88 10.07 -2.86
CA LEU A 116 -10.25 10.25 -3.32
C LEU A 116 -10.95 11.25 -2.39
N TYR A 117 -11.63 12.24 -2.98
CA TYR A 117 -12.32 13.29 -2.24
C TYR A 117 -13.79 13.36 -2.68
N PRO A 118 -14.72 12.76 -1.91
CA PRO A 118 -16.15 12.88 -2.13
C PRO A 118 -16.61 14.32 -1.86
N VAL A 119 -17.03 15.03 -2.90
CA VAL A 119 -17.41 16.46 -2.79
C VAL A 119 -18.90 16.69 -2.66
N ALA A 120 -19.71 15.79 -3.20
CA ALA A 120 -21.16 15.74 -3.03
C ALA A 120 -21.65 14.33 -3.41
N ALA A 121 -22.92 14.02 -3.13
CA ALA A 121 -23.52 12.76 -3.53
C ALA A 121 -23.30 12.48 -5.03
N GLY A 122 -22.67 11.36 -5.36
CA GLY A 122 -22.35 10.99 -6.75
C GLY A 122 -21.29 11.86 -7.44
N ARG A 123 -20.56 12.72 -6.71
CA ARG A 123 -19.49 13.58 -7.23
C ARG A 123 -18.19 13.29 -6.49
N LEU A 124 -17.21 12.80 -7.24
CA LEU A 124 -15.92 12.39 -6.74
C LEU A 124 -14.82 13.20 -7.42
N LEU A 125 -13.88 13.72 -6.63
CA LEU A 125 -12.62 14.26 -7.13
C LEU A 125 -11.51 13.26 -6.83
N LEU A 126 -10.65 13.03 -7.82
CA LEU A 126 -9.36 12.39 -7.65
C LEU A 126 -8.30 13.46 -7.45
N VAL A 127 -7.56 13.39 -6.36
CA VAL A 127 -6.47 14.31 -6.03
C VAL A 127 -5.14 13.59 -6.21
N THR A 128 -4.26 14.16 -7.02
CA THR A 128 -2.96 13.57 -7.33
C THR A 128 -1.84 14.52 -6.96
N SER A 129 -0.75 13.99 -6.42
CA SER A 129 0.50 14.73 -6.18
C SER A 129 1.66 14.07 -6.90
N SER A 130 2.67 14.88 -7.20
CA SER A 130 3.80 14.41 -7.99
C SER A 130 5.10 15.09 -7.59
N TRP A 131 6.19 14.48 -8.05
CA TRP A 131 7.53 15.06 -8.04
C TRP A 131 7.65 16.29 -8.95
N ASP A 132 6.65 16.58 -9.79
CA ASP A 132 6.55 17.86 -10.50
C ASP A 132 6.15 19.05 -9.57
N LYS A 133 6.06 18.79 -8.26
CA LYS A 133 5.74 19.76 -7.19
C LYS A 133 4.32 20.33 -7.27
N SER A 134 3.45 19.74 -8.10
CA SER A 134 2.06 20.15 -8.23
C SER A 134 1.10 19.18 -7.57
N ILE A 135 -0.06 19.71 -7.16
CA ILE A 135 -1.23 18.94 -6.78
C ILE A 135 -2.32 19.21 -7.83
N ARG A 136 -2.92 18.17 -8.38
CA ARG A 136 -3.96 18.27 -9.40
C ARG A 136 -5.24 17.59 -8.94
N PHE A 137 -6.36 18.18 -9.34
CA PHE A 137 -7.69 17.67 -9.04
C PHE A 137 -8.38 17.31 -10.35
N TRP A 138 -8.98 16.13 -10.36
CA TRP A 138 -9.63 15.56 -11.54
C TRP A 138 -11.04 15.14 -11.17
N THR A 139 -11.98 15.31 -12.10
CA THR A 139 -13.27 14.64 -11.97
C THR A 139 -13.04 13.12 -12.05
N ALA A 140 -13.72 12.37 -11.19
CA ALA A 140 -13.73 10.92 -11.23
C ALA A 140 -15.16 10.41 -11.44
N PRO A 141 -15.36 9.33 -12.22
CA PRO A 141 -16.65 8.67 -12.30
C PRO A 141 -17.08 8.18 -10.92
N SER A 142 -18.35 8.39 -10.59
CA SER A 142 -18.97 7.86 -9.38
C SER A 142 -20.09 6.91 -9.78
N ARG A 143 -20.11 5.71 -9.19
CA ARG A 143 -21.05 4.65 -9.59
C ARG A 143 -22.52 5.00 -9.36
N LEU A 144 -22.84 5.77 -8.32
CA LEU A 144 -24.19 6.29 -8.02
C LEU A 144 -24.89 6.93 -9.23
N ARG A 145 -24.13 7.61 -10.11
CA ARG A 145 -24.70 8.23 -11.32
C ARG A 145 -24.73 7.32 -12.53
N SER A 146 -23.89 6.28 -12.60
CA SER A 146 -23.91 5.31 -13.69
C SER A 146 -25.20 4.46 -13.69
N ALA A 147 -25.85 4.30 -12.53
CA ALA A 147 -27.13 3.59 -12.42
C ALA A 147 -28.34 4.49 -12.76
N ALA A 148 -28.28 5.78 -12.40
CA ALA A 148 -29.39 6.73 -12.61
C ALA A 148 -29.44 7.29 -14.05
N SER A 149 -28.32 7.31 -14.78
CA SER A 149 -28.24 7.78 -16.16
C SER A 149 -27.78 6.64 -17.08
N ALA A 150 -28.69 5.74 -17.42
CA ALA A 150 -28.52 4.76 -18.50
C ALA A 150 -28.59 5.41 -19.91
N SER A 151 -28.20 6.68 -20.03
CA SER A 151 -28.14 7.38 -21.31
C SER A 151 -26.82 7.01 -22.00
N LYS A 152 -26.96 6.22 -23.08
CA LYS A 152 -25.94 5.51 -23.86
C LYS A 152 -24.77 6.34 -24.46
N HIS A 153 -24.58 7.61 -24.07
CA HIS A 153 -23.71 8.54 -24.82
C HIS A 153 -22.83 9.52 -24.02
N VAL A 154 -22.69 9.43 -22.70
CA VAL A 154 -21.69 10.27 -21.99
C VAL A 154 -20.67 9.38 -21.28
N LYS A 155 -19.57 9.10 -21.97
CA LYS A 155 -18.37 8.52 -21.36
C LYS A 155 -17.87 9.56 -20.35
N ALA A 156 -18.05 9.30 -19.06
CA ALA A 156 -17.60 10.20 -17.99
C ALA A 156 -16.10 10.44 -18.16
N SER A 157 -15.74 11.62 -18.66
CA SER A 157 -14.36 11.94 -18.99
C SER A 157 -13.64 12.42 -17.74
N LEU A 158 -12.39 11.96 -17.55
CA LEU A 158 -11.51 12.42 -16.47
C LEU A 158 -10.97 13.80 -16.85
N GLN A 159 -11.57 14.84 -16.30
CA GLN A 159 -11.28 16.22 -16.66
C GLN A 159 -10.54 16.87 -15.52
N GLN A 160 -9.46 17.57 -15.86
CA GLN A 160 -8.70 18.33 -14.89
C GLN A 160 -9.54 19.52 -14.42
N VAL A 161 -9.87 19.55 -13.14
CA VAL A 161 -10.63 20.64 -12.53
C VAL A 161 -9.71 21.80 -12.24
N LEU A 162 -8.63 21.57 -11.48
CA LEU A 162 -7.67 22.61 -11.11
C LEU A 162 -6.27 22.04 -10.85
N THR A 163 -5.28 22.91 -10.85
CA THR A 163 -3.89 22.59 -10.51
C THR A 163 -3.36 23.62 -9.52
N ILE A 164 -2.85 23.16 -8.39
CA ILE A 164 -2.01 23.96 -7.50
C ILE A 164 -0.57 23.75 -7.96
N LYS A 165 -0.06 24.70 -8.74
CA LYS A 165 1.36 24.74 -9.13
C LYS A 165 2.19 25.15 -7.92
N ASP A 166 3.42 24.65 -7.85
CA ASP A 166 4.37 24.96 -6.77
C ASP A 166 3.79 24.72 -5.36
N ALA A 167 2.98 23.66 -5.22
CA ALA A 167 2.39 23.27 -3.95
C ALA A 167 3.45 22.86 -2.91
N GLY A 168 4.64 22.48 -3.37
CA GLY A 168 5.84 22.26 -2.55
C GLY A 168 7.06 22.98 -3.13
N SER A 169 8.06 23.24 -2.30
CA SER A 169 9.36 23.72 -2.77
C SER A 169 10.20 22.59 -3.39
N ASP A 170 9.85 21.34 -3.07
CA ASP A 170 10.45 20.11 -3.58
C ASP A 170 9.37 19.03 -3.83
N PHE A 171 9.77 17.80 -4.16
CA PHE A 171 8.88 16.69 -4.49
C PHE A 171 7.84 16.44 -3.40
N ILE A 172 6.56 16.38 -3.79
CA ILE A 172 5.48 15.98 -2.89
C ILE A 172 5.43 14.46 -2.88
N LYS A 173 5.30 13.84 -1.70
CA LYS A 173 5.37 12.38 -1.52
C LYS A 173 4.10 11.80 -0.91
N ALA A 174 3.40 12.57 -0.08
CA ALA A 174 2.23 12.11 0.65
C ALA A 174 1.09 13.12 0.51
N LEU A 175 -0.12 12.58 0.33
CA LEU A 175 -1.38 13.31 0.41
C LEU A 175 -2.29 12.60 1.42
N HIS A 176 -3.13 13.35 2.12
CA HIS A 176 -4.17 12.80 2.98
C HIS A 176 -5.35 13.76 3.09
N VAL A 177 -6.55 13.28 2.81
CA VAL A 177 -7.78 14.09 2.88
C VAL A 177 -8.46 13.82 4.22
N LEU A 178 -8.75 14.90 4.95
CA LEU A 178 -9.66 14.89 6.08
C LEU A 178 -10.96 15.52 5.58
N SER A 179 -12.04 14.73 5.59
CA SER A 179 -13.39 15.13 5.15
C SER A 179 -14.41 14.55 6.13
N ALA A 180 -14.45 15.09 7.35
CA ALA A 180 -15.40 14.67 8.36
C ALA A 180 -15.73 15.82 9.33
N ARG A 181 -16.97 15.90 9.79
CA ARG A 181 -17.47 16.90 10.77
C ARG A 181 -16.93 18.34 10.53
N ASN A 182 -17.06 18.83 9.28
CA ASN A 182 -16.65 20.18 8.85
C ASN A 182 -15.12 20.45 8.76
N GLN A 183 -14.30 19.42 8.91
CA GLN A 183 -12.89 19.44 8.57
C GLN A 183 -12.78 19.02 7.11
N GLU A 184 -12.82 20.00 6.21
CA GLU A 184 -12.56 19.80 4.78
C GLU A 184 -11.16 20.31 4.49
N VAL A 185 -10.14 19.46 4.71
CA VAL A 185 -8.74 19.83 4.50
C VAL A 185 -7.96 18.75 3.76
N LEU A 186 -7.01 19.20 2.94
CA LEU A 186 -5.98 18.35 2.35
C LEU A 186 -4.68 18.56 3.11
N LEU A 187 -4.02 17.48 3.49
CA LEU A 187 -2.64 17.49 3.94
C LEU A 187 -1.74 17.09 2.78
N SER A 188 -0.61 17.80 2.66
CA SER A 188 0.44 17.42 1.72
C SER A 188 1.81 17.51 2.40
N GLY A 189 2.69 16.55 2.11
CA GLY A 189 4.05 16.50 2.63
C GLY A 189 5.00 15.89 1.62
N GLY A 190 6.29 16.22 1.72
CA GLY A 190 7.28 15.76 0.74
C GLY A 190 8.72 15.96 1.18
N SER A 191 9.62 16.01 0.18
CA SER A 191 11.07 16.15 0.34
C SER A 191 11.49 17.45 1.03
N ASP A 192 10.65 18.48 0.97
CA ASP A 192 10.89 19.75 1.64
C ASP A 192 10.54 19.77 3.13
N LYS A 193 10.14 18.62 3.69
CA LYS A 193 9.97 18.40 5.14
C LYS A 193 8.79 19.16 5.77
N ILE A 194 7.99 19.84 4.96
CA ILE A 194 6.90 20.69 5.43
C ILE A 194 5.59 19.93 5.28
N VAL A 195 4.80 19.89 6.35
CA VAL A 195 3.40 19.46 6.29
C VAL A 195 2.54 20.70 6.02
N ARG A 196 1.78 20.68 4.93
CA ARG A 196 0.89 21.78 4.54
C ARG A 196 -0.56 21.40 4.73
N VAL A 197 -1.36 22.35 5.21
CA VAL A 197 -2.82 22.21 5.36
C VAL A 197 -3.49 23.12 4.33
N TRP A 198 -4.32 22.55 3.47
CA TRP A 198 -5.07 23.26 2.44
C TRP A 198 -6.58 23.22 2.73
N ASP A 199 -7.28 24.34 2.59
CA ASP A 199 -8.73 24.40 2.76
C ASP A 199 -9.47 23.86 1.54
N LEU A 200 -10.22 22.77 1.71
CA LEU A 200 -11.05 22.18 0.66
C LEU A 200 -12.52 22.60 0.76
N ALA A 201 -12.94 23.33 1.81
CA ALA A 201 -14.35 23.69 1.99
C ALA A 201 -14.92 24.53 0.83
N PRO A 202 -14.21 25.56 0.30
CA PRO A 202 -14.71 26.32 -0.85
C PRO A 202 -14.91 25.43 -2.08
N LEU A 203 -13.98 24.51 -2.31
CA LEU A 203 -14.04 23.57 -3.44
C LEU A 203 -15.22 22.60 -3.29
N LYS A 204 -15.49 22.13 -2.07
CA LYS A 204 -16.66 21.30 -1.77
C LYS A 204 -17.97 22.04 -2.02
N ALA A 205 -18.08 23.26 -1.50
CA ALA A 205 -19.27 24.09 -1.66
C ALA A 205 -19.52 24.43 -3.13
N TRP A 206 -18.47 24.78 -3.88
CA TRP A 206 -18.56 24.97 -5.32
C TRP A 206 -19.05 23.71 -6.03
N ALA A 207 -18.42 22.57 -5.76
CA ALA A 207 -18.80 21.30 -6.37
C ALA A 207 -20.23 20.89 -6.02
N ALA A 208 -20.76 21.22 -4.84
CA ALA A 208 -22.14 20.98 -4.45
C ALA A 208 -23.13 21.96 -5.12
N SER A 209 -22.70 23.19 -5.41
CA SER A 209 -23.54 24.22 -6.03
C SER A 209 -23.86 23.97 -7.51
N LEU A 210 -23.06 23.15 -8.20
CA LEU A 210 -23.24 22.89 -9.63
C LEU A 210 -24.48 22.03 -9.90
N GLN A 211 -25.14 22.25 -11.03
CA GLN A 211 -26.10 21.28 -11.57
C GLN A 211 -25.35 20.07 -12.15
N ASP A 212 -26.05 18.94 -12.30
CA ASP A 212 -25.42 17.71 -12.82
C ASP A 212 -24.89 17.86 -14.25
N SER A 213 -25.60 18.60 -15.10
CA SER A 213 -25.15 18.92 -16.46
C SER A 213 -23.83 19.71 -16.44
N GLN A 214 -23.73 20.71 -15.56
CA GLN A 214 -22.53 21.55 -15.42
C GLN A 214 -21.34 20.75 -14.88
N TRP A 215 -21.56 19.82 -13.95
CA TRP A 215 -20.51 18.94 -13.46
C TRP A 215 -19.98 18.02 -14.56
N LEU A 216 -20.87 17.45 -15.37
CA LEU A 216 -20.51 16.55 -16.47
C LEU A 216 -19.83 17.28 -17.63
N SER A 217 -20.11 18.58 -17.81
CA SER A 217 -19.51 19.41 -18.84
C SER A 217 -18.21 20.10 -18.42
N ILE A 218 -17.69 19.86 -17.21
CA ILE A 218 -16.39 20.41 -16.79
C ILE A 218 -15.36 19.97 -17.84
N SER A 219 -14.76 20.93 -18.53
CA SER A 219 -13.73 20.69 -19.54
C SER A 219 -12.43 21.37 -19.12
N SER A 220 -11.30 20.84 -19.57
CA SER A 220 -9.98 21.41 -19.31
C SER A 220 -9.70 22.76 -20.00
N THR A 221 -10.53 23.16 -20.97
CA THR A 221 -10.27 24.29 -21.89
C THR A 221 -11.01 25.58 -21.54
N GLU A 222 -12.13 25.50 -20.83
CA GLU A 222 -12.77 26.67 -20.24
C GLU A 222 -12.32 26.76 -18.79
N THR A 223 -11.95 27.96 -18.33
CA THR A 223 -11.62 28.23 -16.92
C THR A 223 -12.76 27.72 -16.05
N SER A 224 -12.61 26.51 -15.51
CA SER A 224 -13.47 26.03 -14.45
C SER A 224 -13.33 27.08 -13.34
N HIS A 225 -14.43 27.70 -12.93
CA HIS A 225 -14.44 28.67 -11.83
C HIS A 225 -14.23 27.98 -10.46
N ALA A 226 -13.56 26.81 -10.45
CA ALA A 226 -13.31 26.05 -9.25
C ALA A 226 -12.42 26.87 -8.31
N PRO A 227 -12.83 27.13 -7.06
CA PRO A 227 -12.02 27.90 -6.13
C PRO A 227 -10.75 27.11 -5.79
N GLN A 228 -9.60 27.76 -5.94
CA GLN A 228 -8.32 27.17 -5.61
C GLN A 228 -8.22 26.98 -4.08
N PRO A 229 -7.87 25.78 -3.58
CA PRO A 229 -7.63 25.55 -2.16
C PRO A 229 -6.53 26.47 -1.61
N ALA A 230 -6.84 27.23 -0.56
CA ALA A 230 -5.88 28.11 0.10
C ALA A 230 -5.03 27.32 1.10
N MET A 231 -3.72 27.61 1.15
CA MET A 231 -2.84 27.04 2.18
C MET A 231 -3.08 27.78 3.50
N LEU A 232 -3.67 27.08 4.47
CA LEU A 232 -4.00 27.63 5.79
C LEU A 232 -2.82 27.58 6.76
N HIS A 233 -1.96 26.57 6.63
CA HIS A 233 -0.85 26.35 7.56
C HIS A 233 0.32 25.61 6.90
N ALA A 234 1.53 25.91 7.36
CA ALA A 234 2.77 25.22 6.98
C ALA A 234 3.55 24.85 8.24
N PHE A 235 3.50 23.57 8.59
CA PHE A 235 4.12 22.99 9.77
C PHE A 235 5.54 22.48 9.44
N ARG A 236 6.53 22.87 10.24
CA ARG A 236 7.97 22.80 9.89
C ARG A 236 8.85 22.08 10.91
N GLU A 237 8.26 21.30 11.80
CA GLU A 237 9.00 20.63 12.87
C GLU A 237 9.75 19.36 12.41
N HIS A 238 9.34 18.77 11.28
CA HIS A 238 10.05 17.62 10.71
C HIS A 238 11.41 18.03 10.15
N THR A 239 12.45 17.27 10.46
CA THR A 239 13.83 17.55 10.01
C THR A 239 14.21 16.77 8.75
N ARG A 240 13.30 15.93 8.25
CA ARG A 240 13.47 15.00 7.13
C ARG A 240 12.21 14.94 6.25
N PRO A 241 12.34 14.45 5.01
CA PRO A 241 11.21 14.28 4.10
C PRO A 241 10.01 13.57 4.72
N ILE A 242 8.82 14.12 4.52
CA ILE A 242 7.57 13.48 4.93
C ILE A 242 7.29 12.31 3.99
N THR A 243 6.96 11.15 4.56
CA THR A 243 6.75 9.90 3.81
C THR A 243 5.29 9.51 3.72
N CYS A 244 4.54 9.64 4.81
CA CYS A 244 3.12 9.27 4.88
C CYS A 244 2.38 10.00 6.01
N PHE A 245 1.05 9.95 5.93
CA PHE A 245 0.13 10.47 6.93
C PHE A 245 -0.89 9.40 7.29
N ALA A 246 -1.51 9.53 8.46
CA ALA A 246 -2.69 8.76 8.83
C ALA A 246 -3.63 9.57 9.73
N SER A 247 -4.90 9.20 9.75
CA SER A 247 -5.88 9.68 10.73
C SER A 247 -6.89 8.58 11.01
N PHE A 248 -7.47 8.59 12.20
CA PHE A 248 -8.55 7.66 12.53
C PHE A 248 -9.86 8.07 11.86
N ALA A 249 -10.59 7.09 11.34
CA ALA A 249 -12.00 7.26 11.04
C ALA A 249 -12.80 7.49 12.34
N PRO A 250 -14.02 8.04 12.29
CA PRO A 250 -14.88 8.11 13.47
C PRO A 250 -14.99 6.74 14.17
N ARG A 251 -14.91 6.73 15.50
CA ARG A 251 -15.02 5.50 16.29
C ARG A 251 -16.35 4.79 15.97
N PRO A 252 -16.35 3.48 15.68
CA PRO A 252 -17.58 2.72 15.45
C PRO A 252 -18.51 2.78 16.68
N GLY A 253 -19.83 2.73 16.46
CA GLY A 253 -20.84 2.74 17.53
C GLY A 253 -21.21 4.13 18.09
N HIS A 254 -20.38 5.15 17.92
CA HIS A 254 -20.67 6.49 18.45
C HIS A 254 -21.55 7.31 17.48
N HIS A 255 -22.86 7.03 17.45
CA HIS A 255 -23.86 7.75 16.66
C HIS A 255 -24.66 8.74 17.51
N GLY A 256 -24.13 9.94 17.76
CA GLY A 256 -24.93 11.06 18.26
C GLY A 256 -24.11 12.19 18.88
N PRO A 257 -24.61 13.45 18.88
CA PRO A 257 -24.17 14.44 19.84
C PRO A 257 -24.66 13.95 21.21
N SER A 258 -23.76 13.73 22.15
CA SER A 258 -24.11 13.37 23.52
C SER A 258 -24.97 14.49 24.14
N SER A 259 -26.29 14.28 24.15
CA SER A 259 -27.20 15.03 25.00
C SER A 259 -27.06 14.45 26.41
N GLU A 260 -25.97 14.79 27.10
CA GLU A 260 -25.84 14.84 28.57
C GLU A 260 -24.35 14.94 28.95
N GLY A 261 -23.94 16.16 29.32
CA GLY A 261 -23.16 16.37 30.55
C GLY A 261 -21.69 15.93 30.64
N ASN A 262 -21.08 15.26 29.67
CA ASN A 262 -19.64 14.95 29.75
C ASN A 262 -18.90 15.20 28.43
N ALA A 263 -18.47 16.45 28.22
CA ALA A 263 -17.72 16.93 27.06
C ALA A 263 -16.29 16.36 26.94
N ALA A 264 -15.92 15.32 27.70
CA ALA A 264 -14.57 14.77 27.78
C ALA A 264 -14.33 13.50 26.93
N THR A 265 -15.36 12.85 26.40
CA THR A 265 -15.23 11.54 25.71
C THR A 265 -15.62 11.55 24.22
N SER A 266 -16.00 12.69 23.67
CA SER A 266 -16.10 12.92 22.22
C SER A 266 -14.69 13.13 21.66
N GLN A 267 -13.97 12.05 21.30
CA GLN A 267 -12.67 12.17 20.64
C GLN A 267 -12.78 13.11 19.42
N PRO A 268 -12.03 14.21 19.37
CA PRO A 268 -12.13 15.13 18.27
C PRO A 268 -11.45 14.53 17.04
N ILE A 269 -12.06 14.66 15.87
CA ILE A 269 -11.50 14.24 14.56
C ILE A 269 -10.26 15.10 14.19
N HIS A 270 -9.65 15.81 15.14
CA HIS A 270 -8.52 16.72 14.95
C HIS A 270 -7.15 16.02 14.97
N LEU A 271 -7.08 14.70 15.21
CA LEU A 271 -5.79 14.01 15.33
C LEU A 271 -5.27 13.50 13.99
N VAL A 272 -4.03 13.85 13.69
CA VAL A 272 -3.30 13.49 12.48
C VAL A 272 -1.94 12.93 12.86
N TYR A 273 -1.52 11.87 12.19
CA TYR A 273 -0.17 11.32 12.33
C TYR A 273 0.63 11.64 11.09
N SER A 274 1.87 12.05 11.28
CA SER A 274 2.81 12.31 10.19
C SER A 274 4.13 11.60 10.47
N ALA A 275 4.68 10.96 9.44
CA ALA A 275 5.93 10.22 9.53
C ALA A 275 6.98 10.78 8.56
N ASP A 276 8.26 10.64 8.93
CA ASP A 276 9.39 11.04 8.12
C ASP A 276 10.29 9.88 7.65
N SER A 277 11.21 10.21 6.76
CA SER A 277 12.15 9.26 6.16
C SER A 277 13.28 8.79 7.07
N MET A 278 13.31 9.19 8.36
CA MET A 278 14.29 8.75 9.36
C MET A 278 13.63 8.21 10.64
N GLY A 279 12.32 7.96 10.61
CA GLY A 279 11.60 7.27 11.67
C GLY A 279 10.91 8.16 12.69
N LYS A 280 10.93 9.50 12.53
CA LYS A 280 10.14 10.37 13.40
C LYS A 280 8.67 10.25 13.04
N VAL A 281 7.83 9.99 14.04
CA VAL A 281 6.37 9.96 13.91
C VAL A 281 5.78 10.92 14.92
N LEU A 282 5.01 11.90 14.46
CA LEU A 282 4.38 12.91 15.30
C LEU A 282 2.86 12.72 15.33
N GLU A 283 2.30 12.69 16.53
CA GLU A 283 0.87 12.86 16.78
C GLU A 283 0.56 14.36 16.84
N LEU A 284 -0.20 14.84 15.87
CA LEU A 284 -0.53 16.24 15.65
C LEU A 284 -2.01 16.50 15.96
N GLU A 285 -2.28 17.62 16.60
CA GLU A 285 -3.63 18.16 16.78
C GLU A 285 -3.86 19.28 15.76
N LEU A 286 -4.91 19.13 14.96
CA LEU A 286 -5.35 20.09 13.95
C LEU A 286 -6.49 20.95 14.49
N SER A 287 -6.19 22.17 14.91
CA SER A 287 -7.20 23.17 15.24
C SER A 287 -7.59 23.94 13.98
N LEU A 288 -8.90 23.96 13.66
CA LEU A 288 -9.44 24.65 12.49
C LEU A 288 -10.46 25.70 12.94
N GLN A 289 -10.19 26.97 12.68
CA GLN A 289 -11.10 28.06 12.93
C GLN A 289 -11.74 28.50 11.61
N ARG A 290 -13.06 28.39 11.51
CA ARG A 290 -13.85 28.86 10.35
C ARG A 290 -14.71 30.10 10.64
N GLU A 291 -14.81 30.50 11.91
CA GLU A 291 -15.50 31.74 12.30
C GLU A 291 -14.58 32.94 12.06
N GLY A 292 -14.95 33.80 11.10
CA GLY A 292 -14.14 34.93 10.66
C GLY A 292 -13.16 34.54 9.55
N ALA A 293 -11.88 34.88 9.71
CA ALA A 293 -10.85 34.48 8.76
C ALA A 293 -10.49 33.00 8.97
N THR A 294 -10.69 32.16 7.94
CA THR A 294 -10.36 30.74 8.01
C THR A 294 -8.88 30.55 8.30
N SER A 295 -8.55 29.84 9.37
CA SER A 295 -7.17 29.51 9.74
C SER A 295 -7.07 28.09 10.29
N ALA A 296 -5.91 27.48 10.11
CA ALA A 296 -5.59 26.18 10.67
C ALA A 296 -4.27 26.24 11.43
N ARG A 297 -4.13 25.39 12.44
CA ARG A 297 -2.89 25.21 13.18
C ARG A 297 -2.67 23.74 13.46
N LEU A 298 -1.45 23.26 13.19
CA LEU A 298 -0.99 21.94 13.62
C LEU A 298 -0.09 22.12 14.84
N GLU A 299 -0.39 21.42 15.92
CA GLU A 299 0.41 21.40 17.13
C GLU A 299 0.85 19.97 17.46
N VAL A 300 2.10 19.82 17.91
CA VAL A 300 2.60 18.50 18.32
C VAL A 300 2.04 18.14 19.68
N LYS A 301 1.20 17.10 19.71
CA LYS A 301 0.70 16.52 20.96
C LYS A 301 1.80 15.69 21.63
N ARG A 302 2.42 14.77 20.90
CA ARG A 302 3.58 13.95 21.31
C ARG A 302 4.27 13.29 20.13
N GLU A 303 5.48 12.80 20.37
CA GLU A 303 6.24 11.97 19.45
C GLU A 303 6.06 10.48 19.78
N LEU A 304 5.92 9.65 18.75
CA LEU A 304 5.89 8.20 18.84
C LEU A 304 7.31 7.68 18.61
N VAL A 305 7.95 7.25 19.70
CA VAL A 305 9.36 6.85 19.69
C VAL A 305 9.52 5.35 19.43
N GLY A 306 10.70 4.93 18.97
CA GLY A 306 11.08 3.52 18.83
C GLY A 306 11.36 3.06 17.41
N ASN A 307 11.03 3.86 16.38
CA ASN A 307 11.49 3.62 15.01
C ASN A 307 12.92 4.13 14.84
N GLU A 308 13.80 3.32 14.26
CA GLU A 308 15.23 3.66 14.11
C GLU A 308 15.55 4.27 12.75
N THR A 309 14.79 3.87 11.73
CA THR A 309 14.94 4.33 10.34
C THR A 309 13.59 4.72 9.74
N GLY A 310 13.59 5.11 8.46
CA GLY A 310 12.43 5.67 7.78
C GLY A 310 11.15 4.86 7.94
N VAL A 311 10.08 5.54 8.35
CA VAL A 311 8.73 4.98 8.38
C VAL A 311 8.10 5.26 7.02
N VAL A 312 7.54 4.23 6.40
CA VAL A 312 7.04 4.30 5.02
C VAL A 312 5.55 4.09 4.89
N ASP A 313 4.90 3.53 5.91
CA ASP A 313 3.46 3.35 5.97
C ASP A 313 2.95 3.52 7.40
N LEU A 314 1.75 4.07 7.51
CA LEU A 314 1.01 4.28 8.74
C LEU A 314 -0.41 3.75 8.55
N SER A 315 -0.81 2.79 9.38
CA SER A 315 -2.16 2.21 9.36
C SER A 315 -2.87 2.54 10.67
N ALA A 316 -3.80 3.48 10.62
CA ALA A 316 -4.63 3.88 11.75
C ALA A 316 -6.01 3.23 11.64
N GLY A 317 -6.46 2.55 12.68
CA GLY A 317 -7.77 1.90 12.70
C GLY A 317 -8.23 1.55 14.11
N TRP A 318 -9.34 0.80 14.19
CA TRP A 318 -9.95 0.44 15.45
C TRP A 318 -9.90 -1.07 15.63
N GLY A 319 -9.33 -1.52 16.74
CA GLY A 319 -9.43 -2.91 17.21
C GLY A 319 -10.65 -3.02 18.13
N ALA A 320 -11.52 -3.99 17.88
CA ALA A 320 -12.56 -4.37 18.83
C ALA A 320 -11.90 -5.00 20.06
N GLU A 321 -12.41 -4.77 21.27
CA GLU A 321 -12.00 -5.47 22.49
C GLU A 321 -12.82 -6.76 22.68
N GLU A 322 -12.30 -7.73 23.45
CA GLU A 322 -13.04 -8.98 23.74
C GLU A 322 -14.12 -8.71 24.77
N ASP A 323 -13.81 -7.83 25.72
CA ASP A 323 -14.71 -7.41 26.75
C ASP A 323 -15.68 -6.37 26.20
N GLU A 324 -16.97 -6.68 26.32
CA GLU A 324 -18.03 -5.70 26.19
C GLU A 324 -17.96 -4.72 27.36
N ASP A 325 -18.38 -3.48 27.15
CA ASP A 325 -18.51 -2.52 28.22
C ASP A 325 -19.65 -2.90 29.19
N GLU A 326 -19.82 -2.12 30.26
CA GLU A 326 -20.87 -2.36 31.28
C GLU A 326 -22.30 -2.39 30.69
N ASN A 327 -22.48 -1.90 29.46
CA ASN A 327 -23.75 -1.87 28.74
C ASN A 327 -23.90 -2.98 27.69
N GLY A 328 -22.90 -3.85 27.52
CA GLY A 328 -22.89 -4.91 26.51
C GLY A 328 -22.47 -4.42 25.11
N GLU A 329 -21.86 -3.23 24.99
CA GLU A 329 -21.36 -2.72 23.71
C GLU A 329 -19.89 -3.08 23.49
N VAL A 330 -19.53 -3.39 22.23
CA VAL A 330 -18.13 -3.66 21.83
C VAL A 330 -17.29 -2.41 22.06
N ARG A 331 -16.31 -2.50 22.94
CA ARG A 331 -15.34 -1.42 23.15
C ARG A 331 -14.32 -1.40 22.01
N TRP A 332 -13.93 -0.21 21.57
CA TRP A 332 -12.99 -0.01 20.47
C TRP A 332 -11.73 0.71 20.91
N THR A 333 -10.58 0.06 20.74
CA THR A 333 -9.25 0.62 21.00
C THR A 333 -8.65 1.20 19.72
N ALA A 334 -8.06 2.41 19.83
CA ALA A 334 -7.35 3.04 18.73
C ALA A 334 -6.00 2.33 18.52
N GLU A 335 -5.77 1.82 17.30
CA GLU A 335 -4.53 1.15 16.92
C GLU A 335 -3.83 1.93 15.81
N LEU A 336 -2.58 2.32 16.06
CA LEU A 336 -1.71 2.87 15.03
C LEU A 336 -0.54 1.91 14.78
N TRP A 337 -0.45 1.41 13.56
CA TRP A 337 0.65 0.58 13.12
C TRP A 337 1.62 1.35 12.22
N THR A 338 2.93 1.10 12.38
CA THR A 338 3.96 1.63 11.47
C THR A 338 4.67 0.48 10.75
N ALA A 339 4.99 0.68 9.47
CA ALA A 339 6.01 -0.09 8.77
C ALA A 339 7.30 0.73 8.63
N SER A 340 8.43 0.16 9.02
CA SER A 340 9.74 0.83 8.97
C SER A 340 10.80 0.03 8.21
N HIS A 341 11.75 0.76 7.65
CA HIS A 341 12.97 0.22 7.02
C HIS A 341 13.96 -0.38 8.03
N ASP A 342 13.67 -0.37 9.32
CA ASP A 342 14.45 -1.08 10.33
C ASP A 342 14.02 -2.55 10.48
N LYS A 343 13.25 -3.05 9.51
CA LYS A 343 12.67 -4.42 9.46
C LYS A 343 11.65 -4.69 10.56
N MET A 344 11.02 -3.65 11.10
CA MET A 344 10.02 -3.80 12.15
C MET A 344 8.65 -3.29 11.71
N ALA A 345 7.62 -4.04 12.12
CA ALA A 345 6.26 -3.52 12.26
C ALA A 345 5.98 -3.28 13.75
N ARG A 346 5.38 -2.15 14.08
CA ARG A 346 5.14 -1.75 15.47
C ARG A 346 3.72 -1.23 15.66
N LEU A 347 3.15 -1.46 16.83
CA LEU A 347 1.83 -0.99 17.24
C LEU A 347 1.96 0.04 18.36
N TRP A 348 1.23 1.14 18.26
CA TRP A 348 0.99 2.10 19.32
C TRP A 348 -0.51 2.12 19.65
N LEU A 349 -0.82 2.29 20.92
CA LEU A 349 -2.19 2.42 21.43
C LEU A 349 -2.35 3.84 21.99
N PRO A 350 -2.81 4.83 21.18
CA PRO A 350 -2.85 6.22 21.61
C PRO A 350 -3.81 6.50 22.77
N ASP A 351 -4.85 5.65 22.91
CA ASP A 351 -5.95 5.78 23.87
C ASP A 351 -5.76 4.93 25.15
N SER A 352 -4.70 4.13 25.28
CA SER A 352 -4.53 3.23 26.43
C SER A 352 -4.23 3.98 27.73
N GLU A 353 -4.56 3.40 28.88
CA GLU A 353 -4.24 3.98 30.20
C GLU A 353 -2.73 4.17 30.42
N THR A 354 -1.90 3.33 29.79
CA THR A 354 -0.44 3.49 29.74
C THR A 354 -0.02 4.75 28.96
N ALA A 355 -0.82 5.18 27.99
CA ALA A 355 -0.62 6.42 27.26
C ALA A 355 -1.05 7.66 28.08
N ALA A 356 -1.93 7.49 29.08
CA ALA A 356 -2.45 8.54 29.96
C ALA A 356 -1.65 8.72 31.27
N SER A 357 -1.12 7.63 31.82
CA SER A 357 -0.48 7.62 33.15
C SER A 357 0.96 8.17 33.15
N GLY A 358 1.63 8.29 31.99
CA GLY A 358 3.02 8.72 31.91
C GLY A 358 3.97 7.92 32.81
N SER A 359 3.52 6.77 33.33
CA SER A 359 4.14 6.10 34.46
C SER A 359 5.01 4.96 33.95
N GLY A 360 6.27 5.31 33.78
CA GLY A 360 7.36 4.37 33.62
C GLY A 360 8.62 5.18 33.65
N GLY A 361 9.15 5.42 34.85
CA GLY A 361 10.44 6.03 35.09
C GLY A 361 11.57 5.21 34.47
N LEU A 362 11.67 5.25 33.16
CA LEU A 362 12.91 5.13 32.42
C LEU A 362 13.11 6.51 31.85
N ARG A 363 13.98 7.30 32.49
CA ARG A 363 14.77 8.26 31.74
C ARG A 363 15.49 7.43 30.68
N ALA A 364 14.90 7.30 29.49
CA ALA A 364 15.67 6.99 28.30
C ALA A 364 16.51 8.24 28.01
N ALA A 365 17.55 8.42 28.81
CA ALA A 365 18.80 8.97 28.32
C ALA A 365 19.31 7.94 27.30
N GLY A 366 18.84 8.07 26.07
CA GLY A 366 19.13 7.11 25.02
C GLY A 366 18.47 7.62 23.76
N SER A 367 19.29 8.29 22.95
CA SER A 367 19.07 8.68 21.56
C SER A 367 17.74 8.18 20.98
N SER A 368 16.80 9.08 20.74
CA SER A 368 15.84 8.89 19.65
C SER A 368 16.63 8.54 18.37
N SER A 369 15.95 8.04 17.34
CA SER A 369 16.50 8.00 15.98
C SER A 369 17.37 9.24 15.66
N GLN A 370 18.24 9.19 14.66
CA GLN A 370 19.06 10.35 14.23
C GLN A 370 18.25 11.62 13.82
N SER A 371 16.96 11.68 14.14
CA SER A 371 15.93 12.67 13.86
C SER A 371 15.88 13.86 14.84
N GLY A 372 16.66 13.86 15.94
CA GLY A 372 16.85 15.01 16.83
C GLY A 372 16.00 15.01 18.11
N GLN A 373 15.77 16.19 18.70
CA GLN A 373 15.06 16.34 19.98
C GLN A 373 13.62 15.80 19.92
N VAL A 374 13.16 15.21 21.02
CA VAL A 374 11.78 14.74 21.19
C VAL A 374 10.84 15.93 21.29
N LEU A 375 9.75 15.91 20.51
CA LEU A 375 8.77 17.00 20.43
C LEU A 375 7.43 16.65 21.09
N GLY A 376 6.71 17.68 21.54
CA GLY A 376 5.32 17.59 21.99
C GLY A 376 5.09 18.05 23.43
N ARG A 377 3.82 18.25 23.77
CA ARG A 377 3.36 18.68 25.11
C ARG A 377 3.13 17.52 26.07
N LEU A 378 2.87 16.32 25.55
CA LEU A 378 2.76 15.08 26.32
C LEU A 378 4.05 14.26 26.20
N ALA A 379 4.26 13.34 27.14
CA ALA A 379 5.38 12.41 27.09
C ALA A 379 5.37 11.58 25.79
N PRO A 380 6.55 11.22 25.26
CA PRO A 380 6.64 10.38 24.07
C PRO A 380 5.99 9.02 24.32
N LEU A 381 5.34 8.47 23.29
CA LEU A 381 4.65 7.19 23.36
C LEU A 381 5.54 6.07 22.83
N ASN A 382 5.76 5.04 23.65
CA ASN A 382 6.47 3.84 23.27
C ASN A 382 5.54 2.84 22.55
N PRO A 383 6.07 1.99 21.66
CA PRO A 383 5.27 0.97 21.00
C PRO A 383 4.82 -0.09 22.00
N SER A 384 3.55 -0.47 21.92
CA SER A 384 2.95 -1.55 22.70
C SER A 384 3.35 -2.93 22.20
N ARG A 385 3.65 -3.06 20.89
CA ARG A 385 4.10 -4.31 20.27
C ARG A 385 5.14 -4.05 19.18
N ARG A 386 6.04 -5.03 18.98
CA ARG A 386 7.10 -5.01 17.96
C ARG A 386 7.17 -6.37 17.28
N ILE A 387 7.23 -6.39 15.95
CA ILE A 387 7.31 -7.61 15.14
C ILE A 387 8.48 -7.47 14.18
N GLU A 388 9.47 -8.34 14.35
CA GLU A 388 10.67 -8.39 13.51
C GLU A 388 10.42 -9.16 12.23
N HIS A 389 10.96 -8.63 11.12
CA HIS A 389 10.86 -9.21 9.79
C HIS A 389 12.26 -9.46 9.23
N SER A 390 12.36 -10.36 8.25
CA SER A 390 13.65 -10.66 7.60
C SER A 390 14.10 -9.55 6.63
N SER A 391 13.15 -8.80 6.07
CA SER A 391 13.35 -7.74 5.08
C SER A 391 12.72 -6.42 5.55
N TYR A 392 12.95 -5.33 4.83
CA TYR A 392 12.35 -4.04 5.18
C TYR A 392 10.85 -4.07 4.98
N VAL A 393 10.12 -3.65 6.02
CA VAL A 393 8.65 -3.61 5.98
C VAL A 393 8.23 -2.35 5.24
N LYS A 394 7.43 -2.53 4.19
CA LYS A 394 7.00 -1.44 3.31
C LYS A 394 5.57 -0.99 3.57
N VAL A 395 4.73 -1.90 4.02
CA VAL A 395 3.30 -1.68 4.20
C VAL A 395 2.74 -2.66 5.24
N VAL A 396 1.79 -2.19 6.03
CA VAL A 396 1.19 -2.95 7.14
C VAL A 396 -0.33 -2.82 7.13
N LEU A 397 -1.02 -3.96 7.20
CA LEU A 397 -2.48 -4.01 7.28
C LEU A 397 -2.93 -4.96 8.39
N PRO A 398 -3.34 -4.41 9.55
CA PRO A 398 -4.03 -5.17 10.58
C PRO A 398 -5.43 -5.53 10.09
N LEU A 399 -5.78 -6.82 10.11
CA LEU A 399 -7.10 -7.26 9.64
C LEU A 399 -8.20 -6.96 10.68
N ALA A 400 -7.84 -6.66 11.93
CA ALA A 400 -8.74 -6.05 12.91
C ALA A 400 -9.43 -4.78 12.39
N HIS A 401 -8.70 -3.97 11.62
CA HIS A 401 -9.23 -2.72 11.07
C HIS A 401 -10.37 -2.97 10.07
N LEU A 402 -10.56 -4.20 9.57
CA LEU A 402 -11.68 -4.53 8.68
C LEU A 402 -13.01 -4.56 9.44
N ALA A 403 -13.00 -5.00 10.70
CA ALA A 403 -14.18 -5.05 11.56
C ALA A 403 -14.79 -3.66 11.77
N SER A 404 -13.94 -2.63 11.88
CA SER A 404 -14.40 -1.24 12.04
C SER A 404 -15.11 -0.70 10.80
N HIS A 405 -14.88 -1.30 9.63
CA HIS A 405 -15.52 -0.91 8.38
C HIS A 405 -16.86 -1.63 8.19
N ARG A 406 -16.91 -2.93 8.51
CA ARG A 406 -18.11 -3.77 8.46
C ARG A 406 -18.03 -4.85 9.54
N PRO A 407 -18.88 -4.80 10.58
CA PRO A 407 -19.00 -5.90 11.53
C PRO A 407 -19.62 -7.11 10.82
N ASP A 408 -18.85 -8.17 10.64
CA ASP A 408 -19.29 -9.48 10.14
C ASP A 408 -18.75 -10.56 11.10
N PRO A 409 -19.48 -11.64 11.45
CA PRO A 409 -18.96 -12.76 12.25
C PRO A 409 -17.62 -13.35 11.80
N SER A 410 -17.23 -13.21 10.52
CA SER A 410 -15.88 -13.60 10.06
C SER A 410 -14.75 -12.71 10.61
N SER A 411 -15.09 -11.53 11.15
CA SER A 411 -14.14 -10.52 11.62
C SER A 411 -13.48 -10.88 12.95
N GLU A 412 -14.11 -11.72 13.77
CA GLU A 412 -13.50 -12.21 15.02
C GLU A 412 -12.20 -12.99 14.74
N ALA A 413 -12.24 -13.91 13.76
CA ALA A 413 -11.07 -14.68 13.35
C ALA A 413 -9.96 -13.82 12.72
N LEU A 414 -10.29 -12.61 12.25
CA LEU A 414 -9.36 -11.69 11.61
C LEU A 414 -8.76 -10.68 12.60
N ARG A 415 -9.31 -10.56 13.80
CA ARG A 415 -8.89 -9.56 14.80
C ARG A 415 -7.42 -9.68 15.17
N ASP A 416 -6.93 -10.90 15.33
CA ASP A 416 -5.53 -11.14 15.67
C ASP A 416 -4.64 -11.33 14.44
N MET A 417 -5.10 -10.98 13.24
CA MET A 417 -4.32 -11.16 12.03
C MET A 417 -3.67 -9.86 11.57
N LEU A 418 -2.39 -9.95 11.19
CA LEU A 418 -1.63 -8.85 10.58
C LEU A 418 -1.05 -9.31 9.26
N VAL A 419 -1.20 -8.51 8.21
CA VAL A 419 -0.56 -8.74 6.92
C VAL A 419 0.48 -7.65 6.69
N THR A 420 1.71 -8.04 6.37
CA THR A 420 2.79 -7.12 6.01
C THR A 420 3.31 -7.40 4.61
N GLY A 421 3.73 -6.35 3.91
CA GLY A 421 4.40 -6.42 2.62
C GLY A 421 5.83 -5.93 2.73
N GLU A 422 6.77 -6.64 2.12
CA GLU A 422 8.20 -6.42 2.30
C GLU A 422 8.95 -6.09 1.01
N THR A 423 10.22 -5.67 1.16
CA THR A 423 11.09 -5.34 0.03
C THR A 423 11.52 -6.52 -0.83
N ASP A 424 11.40 -7.74 -0.31
CA ASP A 424 11.60 -8.99 -1.07
C ASP A 424 10.41 -9.31 -2.00
N GLY A 425 9.33 -8.53 -1.91
CA GLY A 425 8.10 -8.69 -2.69
C GLY A 425 7.15 -9.75 -2.12
N ASP A 426 7.42 -10.29 -0.93
CA ASP A 426 6.55 -11.25 -0.28
C ASP A 426 5.51 -10.56 0.61
N LEU A 427 4.39 -11.26 0.84
CA LEU A 427 3.43 -10.93 1.88
C LEU A 427 3.61 -11.91 3.05
N ARG A 428 3.64 -11.39 4.27
CA ARG A 428 3.68 -12.21 5.49
C ARG A 428 2.38 -12.05 6.26
N VAL A 429 1.81 -13.17 6.66
CA VAL A 429 0.58 -13.23 7.45
C VAL A 429 0.95 -13.70 8.86
N TRP A 430 0.64 -12.88 9.85
CA TRP A 430 0.99 -13.09 11.25
C TRP A 430 -0.26 -13.27 12.10
N HIS A 431 -0.18 -14.19 13.06
CA HIS A 431 -1.10 -14.28 14.18
C HIS A 431 -0.51 -13.48 15.35
N LEU A 432 -1.24 -12.51 15.85
CA LEU A 432 -0.93 -11.76 17.05
C LEU A 432 -1.32 -12.64 18.25
N THR A 433 -0.38 -12.99 19.12
CA THR A 433 -0.67 -13.86 20.27
C THR A 433 -0.89 -12.99 21.51
N SER A 434 -1.95 -13.26 22.28
CA SER A 434 -2.33 -12.50 23.48
C SER A 434 -1.43 -12.76 24.70
N GLN A 435 -0.64 -13.84 24.72
CA GLN A 435 0.25 -14.13 25.85
C GLN A 435 1.57 -13.34 25.77
N GLY A 436 1.55 -12.20 26.46
CA GLY A 436 2.38 -11.98 27.65
C GLY A 436 3.87 -11.68 27.46
N TRP A 437 4.24 -10.44 27.73
CA TRP A 437 5.58 -10.00 28.10
C TRP A 437 5.91 -10.25 29.59
N ASP A 438 5.16 -11.12 30.27
CA ASP A 438 5.35 -11.44 31.69
C ASP A 438 5.46 -12.95 31.88
N GLN A 439 6.52 -13.37 32.57
CA GLN A 439 7.01 -14.74 32.84
C GLN A 439 7.86 -15.37 31.73
N ALA A 440 9.14 -15.01 31.72
CA ALA A 440 10.17 -15.99 31.43
C ALA A 440 10.21 -16.99 32.60
N ASP A 441 9.30 -17.97 32.58
CA ASP A 441 9.35 -19.11 33.49
C ASP A 441 10.11 -20.25 32.81
N GLU A 442 11.32 -20.52 33.32
CA GLU A 442 12.09 -21.73 33.06
C GLU A 442 11.31 -22.93 33.61
N SER A 443 10.41 -23.53 32.82
CA SER A 443 10.09 -24.98 32.83
C SER A 443 8.72 -25.25 32.23
N THR A 444 8.67 -25.67 30.96
CA THR A 444 7.74 -26.72 30.53
C THR A 444 8.15 -27.22 29.15
N GLU A 445 8.85 -28.35 29.15
CA GLU A 445 8.99 -29.18 27.97
C GLU A 445 7.65 -29.83 27.63
N ASP A 446 7.37 -29.91 26.34
CA ASP A 446 6.36 -30.71 25.66
C ASP A 446 4.87 -30.43 25.92
N THR A 447 4.21 -29.87 24.91
CA THR A 447 3.29 -30.67 24.05
C THR A 447 2.83 -29.89 22.80
N LEU A 448 3.09 -30.49 21.63
CA LEU A 448 2.55 -30.15 20.30
C LEU A 448 2.93 -28.77 19.72
N ALA A 449 4.22 -28.43 19.79
CA ALA A 449 4.82 -27.44 18.90
C ALA A 449 4.92 -28.02 17.47
N GLY A 450 4.11 -27.48 16.56
CA GLY A 450 4.37 -27.62 15.12
C GLY A 450 5.79 -27.12 14.86
N GLN A 451 6.62 -27.98 14.26
CA GLN A 451 8.06 -27.76 14.07
C GLN A 451 8.37 -26.33 13.60
N PRO A 452 9.34 -25.64 14.21
CA PRO A 452 9.85 -24.39 13.67
C PRO A 452 10.46 -24.70 12.31
N THR A 453 9.81 -24.27 11.22
CA THR A 453 10.37 -24.40 9.88
C THR A 453 11.61 -23.53 9.79
N THR A 454 12.76 -24.14 10.04
CA THR A 454 14.07 -23.54 9.91
C THR A 454 14.40 -23.46 8.43
N ARG A 455 14.50 -22.25 7.86
CA ARG A 455 15.15 -22.05 6.56
C ARG A 455 16.33 -21.09 6.73
N ARG A 456 17.50 -21.56 6.32
CA ARG A 456 18.82 -20.95 6.52
C ARG A 456 18.97 -19.71 5.62
N THR A 457 19.42 -18.61 6.19
CA THR A 457 20.09 -17.51 5.48
C THR A 457 21.50 -17.94 5.06
N ILE A 458 22.08 -17.28 4.05
CA ILE A 458 23.42 -17.53 3.51
C ILE A 458 24.55 -17.32 4.57
N GLN A 459 24.23 -16.73 5.73
CA GLN A 459 25.16 -16.50 6.85
C GLN A 459 24.74 -17.17 8.18
N GLY A 460 23.85 -18.17 8.17
CA GLY A 460 23.79 -19.16 9.25
C GLY A 460 23.25 -18.72 10.63
N GLU A 461 22.59 -17.57 10.76
CA GLU A 461 21.94 -17.17 12.02
C GLU A 461 20.41 -17.32 11.95
N ALA A 462 19.84 -17.89 13.02
CA ALA A 462 18.40 -18.13 13.17
C ALA A 462 17.68 -16.85 13.62
N VAL A 463 16.66 -16.43 12.89
CA VAL A 463 15.77 -15.34 13.35
C VAL A 463 14.65 -15.97 14.19
N GLN A 464 14.71 -15.79 15.50
CA GLN A 464 13.58 -16.04 16.40
C GLN A 464 12.58 -14.89 16.23
N ALA A 465 11.31 -15.21 15.95
CA ALA A 465 10.24 -14.23 16.09
C ALA A 465 10.23 -13.75 17.55
N GLY A 466 10.30 -12.43 17.78
CA GLY A 466 10.17 -11.86 19.12
C GLY A 466 8.85 -12.29 19.79
N PRO A 467 8.78 -12.33 21.13
CA PRO A 467 7.59 -12.74 21.87
C PRO A 467 6.39 -11.82 21.53
N GLY A 468 5.30 -12.40 21.03
CA GLY A 468 4.02 -11.70 20.82
C GLY A 468 3.37 -11.78 19.42
N ALA A 469 4.03 -12.40 18.43
CA ALA A 469 3.41 -12.71 17.14
C ALA A 469 4.02 -13.97 16.50
N ARG A 470 3.18 -14.79 15.85
CA ARG A 470 3.56 -16.02 15.15
C ARG A 470 3.34 -15.87 13.65
N LEU A 471 4.38 -16.08 12.85
CA LEU A 471 4.26 -16.16 11.39
C LEU A 471 3.41 -17.38 11.00
N ILE A 472 2.29 -17.15 10.30
CA ILE A 472 1.40 -18.20 9.79
C ILE A 472 1.85 -18.63 8.39
N ARG A 473 2.13 -17.64 7.53
CA ARG A 473 2.35 -17.86 6.10
C ARG A 473 3.25 -16.78 5.49
N THR A 474 4.08 -17.19 4.53
CA THR A 474 4.74 -16.30 3.56
C THR A 474 4.17 -16.60 2.18
N LEU A 475 3.75 -15.56 1.47
CA LEU A 475 3.16 -15.65 0.14
C LEU A 475 4.08 -14.93 -0.85
N GLU A 476 4.53 -15.65 -1.88
CA GLU A 476 5.20 -15.01 -3.01
C GLU A 476 4.17 -14.17 -3.78
N ALA A 477 4.28 -12.85 -3.68
CA ALA A 477 3.35 -11.93 -4.31
C ALA A 477 4.00 -11.24 -5.51
N HIS A 478 4.78 -10.20 -5.24
CA HIS A 478 5.40 -9.36 -6.24
C HIS A 478 6.84 -9.79 -6.47
N TRP A 479 7.37 -9.63 -7.68
CA TRP A 479 8.79 -9.90 -7.93
C TRP A 479 9.70 -8.75 -7.51
N HIS A 480 9.11 -7.59 -7.20
CA HIS A 480 9.75 -6.43 -6.60
C HIS A 480 8.98 -6.01 -5.33
N GLU A 481 9.53 -5.05 -4.56
CA GLU A 481 8.93 -4.50 -3.34
C GLU A 481 7.40 -4.32 -3.41
N VAL A 482 6.70 -4.80 -2.38
CA VAL A 482 5.28 -4.51 -2.15
C VAL A 482 5.16 -3.09 -1.62
N ILE A 483 4.39 -2.23 -2.27
CA ILE A 483 4.26 -0.81 -1.91
C ILE A 483 2.93 -0.52 -1.20
N VAL A 484 1.86 -1.22 -1.58
CA VAL A 484 0.52 -0.96 -1.05
C VAL A 484 -0.20 -2.27 -0.76
N ILE A 485 -0.95 -2.29 0.34
CA ILE A 485 -1.98 -3.28 0.67
C ILE A 485 -3.23 -2.48 1.05
N ARG A 486 -4.34 -2.76 0.38
CA ARG A 486 -5.65 -2.16 0.68
C ARG A 486 -6.70 -3.26 0.78
N PRO A 487 -7.64 -3.15 1.74
CA PRO A 487 -8.76 -4.05 1.78
C PRO A 487 -9.73 -3.78 0.64
N TRP A 488 -10.37 -4.83 0.16
CA TRP A 488 -11.44 -4.80 -0.82
C TRP A 488 -12.61 -5.67 -0.37
N TRP A 489 -13.77 -5.07 -0.09
CA TRP A 489 -14.99 -5.83 0.14
C TRP A 489 -15.67 -6.16 -1.19
N ARG A 490 -15.71 -7.45 -1.51
CA ARG A 490 -16.37 -7.95 -2.71
C ARG A 490 -17.79 -8.40 -2.35
N ASN A 491 -18.80 -7.79 -2.96
CA ASN A 491 -20.22 -8.15 -2.78
C ASN A 491 -20.62 -9.48 -3.48
N ARG A 492 -19.65 -10.34 -3.80
CA ARG A 492 -19.82 -11.65 -4.43
C ARG A 492 -18.82 -12.61 -3.78
N ARG A 493 -19.24 -13.86 -3.54
CA ARG A 493 -18.38 -14.92 -3.02
C ARG A 493 -17.85 -15.80 -4.14
N GLY A 494 -16.66 -16.36 -3.91
CA GLY A 494 -16.07 -17.38 -4.77
C GLY A 494 -14.93 -16.83 -5.61
N PRO A 495 -14.44 -17.56 -6.63
CA PRO A 495 -13.33 -17.08 -7.44
C PRO A 495 -13.69 -15.83 -8.25
N LEU A 496 -12.66 -15.13 -8.73
CA LEU A 496 -12.83 -14.08 -9.71
C LEU A 496 -13.27 -14.68 -11.06
N PRO A 497 -14.03 -13.92 -11.89
CA PRO A 497 -14.36 -14.36 -13.24
C PRO A 497 -13.08 -14.65 -14.04
N ASP A 498 -13.07 -15.71 -14.83
CA ASP A 498 -11.94 -16.02 -15.72
C ASP A 498 -11.93 -14.99 -16.88
N PRO A 499 -10.87 -14.17 -17.03
CA PRO A 499 -10.80 -13.18 -18.10
C PRO A 499 -10.73 -13.81 -19.50
N ASN A 500 -10.41 -15.11 -19.63
CA ASN A 500 -10.28 -15.80 -20.92
C ASN A 500 -11.52 -16.62 -21.32
N GLN A 501 -12.54 -16.71 -20.47
CA GLN A 501 -13.82 -17.26 -20.87
C GLN A 501 -14.63 -16.18 -21.57
N GLU A 502 -14.80 -16.30 -22.89
CA GLU A 502 -15.85 -15.57 -23.59
C GLU A 502 -17.18 -15.88 -22.89
N ALA A 503 -17.96 -14.84 -22.61
CA ALA A 503 -19.31 -14.98 -22.10
C ALA A 503 -20.15 -15.74 -23.14
N THR A 504 -20.08 -17.07 -23.12
CA THR A 504 -20.91 -17.93 -23.93
C THR A 504 -22.35 -17.70 -23.47
N GLU A 505 -23.23 -17.33 -24.41
CA GLU A 505 -24.65 -16.96 -24.21
C GLU A 505 -25.53 -18.07 -23.59
N THR A 506 -24.94 -19.08 -22.96
CA THR A 506 -25.65 -20.19 -22.30
C THR A 506 -25.12 -20.53 -20.91
N GLN A 507 -24.18 -19.77 -20.36
CA GLN A 507 -23.96 -19.70 -18.92
C GLN A 507 -24.31 -18.29 -18.43
N GLU A 508 -25.62 -17.99 -18.39
CA GLU A 508 -26.11 -17.23 -17.25
C GLU A 508 -25.75 -18.03 -16.00
N ILE A 509 -24.54 -17.82 -15.47
CA ILE A 509 -24.36 -17.92 -14.03
C ILE A 509 -25.50 -17.04 -13.52
N LYS A 510 -26.48 -17.63 -12.83
CA LYS A 510 -27.45 -16.87 -12.05
C LYS A 510 -26.65 -16.10 -11.02
N VAL A 511 -26.11 -14.96 -11.42
CA VAL A 511 -25.48 -13.98 -10.56
C VAL A 511 -26.65 -13.26 -9.92
N GLU A 512 -27.30 -13.93 -8.98
CA GLU A 512 -28.18 -13.22 -8.07
C GLU A 512 -27.30 -12.22 -7.31
N PRO A 513 -27.70 -10.94 -7.21
CA PRO A 513 -27.03 -10.01 -6.34
C PRO A 513 -27.05 -10.61 -4.93
N ALA A 514 -25.87 -10.90 -4.39
CA ALA A 514 -25.77 -11.38 -3.02
C ALA A 514 -26.44 -10.33 -2.11
N LYS A 515 -27.26 -10.79 -1.16
CA LYS A 515 -27.84 -9.88 -0.14
C LYS A 515 -26.69 -9.11 0.52
N ALA A 516 -26.92 -7.88 0.99
CA ALA A 516 -25.88 -6.96 1.50
C ALA A 516 -24.87 -7.57 2.50
N ASN A 517 -25.22 -8.67 3.18
CA ASN A 517 -24.40 -9.37 4.18
C ASN A 517 -23.75 -10.68 3.69
N GLN A 518 -23.62 -10.89 2.37
CA GLN A 518 -23.08 -12.14 1.80
C GLN A 518 -21.79 -11.94 1.01
N GLY A 519 -21.14 -10.79 1.10
CA GLY A 519 -19.83 -10.56 0.49
C GLY A 519 -18.69 -11.28 1.23
N GLU A 520 -17.46 -10.99 0.82
CA GLU A 520 -16.23 -11.46 1.46
C GLU A 520 -15.09 -10.44 1.30
N TRP A 521 -14.13 -10.49 2.22
CA TRP A 521 -12.93 -9.65 2.18
C TRP A 521 -11.87 -10.20 1.22
N TRP A 522 -11.32 -9.30 0.45
CA TRP A 522 -10.16 -9.47 -0.40
C TRP A 522 -9.08 -8.43 -0.03
N LEU A 523 -7.83 -8.72 -0.36
CA LEU A 523 -6.72 -7.76 -0.29
C LEU A 523 -6.27 -7.41 -1.70
N ILE A 524 -6.01 -6.13 -1.92
CA ILE A 524 -5.39 -5.60 -3.12
C ILE A 524 -3.97 -5.22 -2.76
N THR A 525 -3.00 -5.86 -3.41
CA THR A 525 -1.58 -5.53 -3.23
C THR A 525 -1.03 -4.95 -4.51
N ALA A 526 -0.11 -3.99 -4.40
CA ALA A 526 0.56 -3.42 -5.55
C ALA A 526 2.06 -3.29 -5.31
N GLY A 527 2.85 -3.52 -6.34
CA GLY A 527 4.30 -3.54 -6.26
C GLY A 527 4.98 -2.58 -7.23
N LEU A 528 6.27 -2.37 -7.00
CA LEU A 528 7.14 -1.69 -7.97
C LEU A 528 7.30 -2.50 -9.27
N ASP A 529 6.84 -3.74 -9.33
CA ASP A 529 6.80 -4.52 -10.56
C ASP A 529 5.71 -4.09 -11.56
N GLY A 530 4.88 -3.09 -11.21
CA GLY A 530 3.79 -2.63 -12.06
C GLY A 530 2.60 -3.59 -12.13
N SER A 531 2.51 -4.50 -11.16
CA SER A 531 1.35 -5.38 -10.99
C SER A 531 0.49 -4.96 -9.79
N VAL A 532 -0.80 -5.20 -9.93
CA VAL A 532 -1.77 -5.20 -8.83
C VAL A 532 -2.31 -6.61 -8.68
N ARG A 533 -2.33 -7.17 -7.46
CA ARG A 533 -2.75 -8.54 -7.20
C ARG A 533 -3.92 -8.55 -6.24
N ARG A 534 -4.83 -9.50 -6.46
CA ARG A 534 -6.06 -9.69 -5.69
C ARG A 534 -5.97 -11.00 -4.94
N TRP A 535 -6.18 -10.93 -3.63
CA TRP A 535 -6.06 -12.07 -2.71
C TRP A 535 -7.35 -12.24 -1.94
N ARG A 536 -7.88 -13.44 -1.86
CA ARG A 536 -9.02 -13.71 -1.01
C ARG A 536 -8.53 -13.88 0.43
N VAL A 537 -9.10 -13.13 1.38
CA VAL A 537 -8.61 -13.13 2.78
C VAL A 537 -8.72 -14.53 3.39
N ALA A 538 -9.82 -15.25 3.14
CA ALA A 538 -10.03 -16.60 3.65
C ALA A 538 -8.91 -17.58 3.24
N ASP A 539 -8.36 -17.43 2.04
CA ASP A 539 -7.36 -18.35 1.47
C ASP A 539 -5.96 -18.09 2.06
N ILE A 540 -5.69 -16.87 2.51
CA ILE A 540 -4.38 -16.46 3.05
C ILE A 540 -4.26 -16.59 4.58
N VAL A 541 -5.36 -16.47 5.31
CA VAL A 541 -5.36 -16.59 6.79
C VAL A 541 -5.47 -18.03 7.26
N THR A 542 -6.05 -18.92 6.45
CA THR A 542 -6.12 -20.35 6.78
C THR A 542 -4.72 -20.97 6.65
N PRO A 543 -4.24 -21.78 7.60
CA PRO A 543 -2.94 -22.46 7.45
C PRO A 543 -2.93 -23.37 6.22
N ALA A 544 -1.84 -23.37 5.45
CA ALA A 544 -1.72 -24.23 4.27
C ALA A 544 -1.81 -25.70 4.65
N SER A 545 -2.59 -26.47 3.91
CA SER A 545 -2.69 -27.91 4.11
C SER A 545 -1.35 -28.59 3.81
N PRO A 546 -1.04 -29.76 4.40
CA PRO A 546 0.20 -30.49 4.10
C PRO A 546 0.40 -30.81 2.61
N LEU A 547 -0.70 -30.94 1.86
CA LEU A 547 -0.69 -31.22 0.42
C LEU A 547 -0.27 -29.99 -0.41
N GLU A 548 -0.68 -28.78 -0.02
CA GLU A 548 -0.26 -27.53 -0.67
C GLU A 548 1.24 -27.26 -0.47
N LYS A 549 1.75 -27.54 0.73
CA LYS A 549 3.20 -27.46 1.01
C LYS A 549 4.01 -28.41 0.12
N ALA A 550 3.47 -29.58 -0.22
CA ALA A 550 4.13 -30.54 -1.10
C ALA A 550 4.13 -30.09 -2.58
N SER A 551 3.05 -29.44 -3.05
CA SER A 551 3.00 -28.88 -4.41
C SER A 551 3.87 -27.64 -4.60
N ASP A 552 4.02 -26.80 -3.57
CA ASP A 552 4.93 -25.64 -3.61
C ASP A 552 6.40 -26.07 -3.67
N VAL A 553 6.77 -27.13 -2.95
CA VAL A 553 8.10 -27.73 -3.04
C VAL A 553 8.32 -28.39 -4.41
N ALA A 554 7.30 -29.07 -4.96
CA ALA A 554 7.38 -29.69 -6.28
C ALA A 554 7.52 -28.64 -7.41
N SER A 555 6.77 -27.52 -7.36
CA SER A 555 6.88 -26.44 -8.34
C SER A 555 8.16 -25.61 -8.19
N ALA A 556 8.69 -25.45 -6.97
CA ALA A 556 10.01 -24.86 -6.73
C ALA A 556 11.17 -25.77 -7.19
N SER A 557 10.95 -27.09 -7.26
CA SER A 557 11.94 -28.07 -7.75
C SER A 557 11.95 -28.24 -9.27
N GLN A 558 10.95 -27.70 -9.98
CA GLN A 558 10.99 -27.56 -11.44
C GLN A 558 11.89 -26.36 -11.79
N ASN A 559 13.20 -26.56 -11.71
CA ASN A 559 14.13 -25.75 -12.49
C ASN A 559 13.68 -25.82 -13.96
N PRO A 560 13.63 -24.69 -14.71
CA PRO A 560 13.66 -24.77 -16.16
C PRO A 560 15.08 -25.22 -16.56
N SER A 561 15.38 -26.51 -16.38
CA SER A 561 16.55 -27.15 -16.98
C SER A 561 16.26 -27.40 -18.47
N SER A 562 16.08 -26.30 -19.21
CA SER A 562 16.17 -26.26 -20.66
C SER A 562 16.46 -24.83 -21.11
N ILE A 563 17.45 -24.19 -20.47
CA ILE A 563 18.29 -23.28 -21.23
C ILE A 563 19.22 -24.21 -22.03
N GLU A 564 18.76 -24.63 -23.20
CA GLU A 564 19.69 -25.10 -24.22
C GLU A 564 20.72 -23.99 -24.37
N LYS A 565 21.97 -24.31 -24.01
CA LYS A 565 23.11 -23.56 -24.50
C LYS A 565 23.02 -23.64 -26.01
N GLY A 566 22.47 -22.61 -26.64
CA GLY A 566 22.65 -22.32 -28.06
C GLY A 566 24.12 -22.00 -28.31
N ALA A 567 24.98 -23.02 -28.20
CA ALA A 567 26.25 -23.02 -28.88
C ALA A 567 25.89 -23.08 -30.37
N ALA A 568 25.93 -21.92 -31.02
CA ALA A 568 25.98 -21.86 -32.47
C ALA A 568 27.08 -22.83 -32.93
N LYS A 569 26.69 -23.90 -33.63
CA LYS A 569 27.62 -24.65 -34.47
C LYS A 569 28.24 -23.65 -35.42
N LYS A 570 29.49 -23.26 -35.15
CA LYS A 570 30.37 -22.78 -36.21
C LYS A 570 30.47 -23.93 -37.20
N ALA A 571 30.00 -23.72 -38.42
CA ALA A 571 30.54 -24.45 -39.55
C ALA A 571 32.03 -24.11 -39.61
N ASP A 572 32.88 -25.13 -39.61
CA ASP A 572 34.27 -24.97 -40.00
C ASP A 572 34.30 -24.38 -41.42
N PRO A 573 35.13 -23.36 -41.69
CA PRO A 573 35.47 -23.04 -43.06
C PRO A 573 36.38 -24.17 -43.55
N GLU A 574 35.87 -25.02 -44.45
CA GLU A 574 36.71 -25.91 -45.25
C GLU A 574 37.74 -25.05 -46.00
N MET A 575 39.01 -25.14 -45.62
CA MET A 575 40.13 -24.67 -46.45
C MET A 575 40.12 -25.49 -47.73
N THR A 576 40.29 -24.83 -48.87
CA THR A 576 40.47 -25.52 -50.14
C THR A 576 41.86 -26.16 -50.18
N GLU A 577 41.99 -27.31 -50.86
CA GLU A 577 43.28 -28.02 -51.06
C GLU A 577 44.39 -27.13 -51.66
N GLU A 578 44.01 -26.02 -52.29
CA GLU A 578 44.93 -25.02 -52.83
C GLU A 578 45.57 -24.15 -51.73
N GLU A 579 44.82 -23.79 -50.68
CA GLU A 579 45.31 -23.00 -49.54
C GLU A 579 46.21 -23.83 -48.60
N GLU A 580 45.94 -25.13 -48.43
CA GLU A 580 46.84 -26.03 -47.67
C GLU A 580 48.18 -26.24 -48.38
N ARG A 581 48.18 -26.27 -49.72
CA ARG A 581 49.40 -26.46 -50.49
C ARG A 581 50.32 -25.24 -50.47
N GLU A 582 49.76 -24.03 -50.54
CA GLU A 582 50.56 -22.79 -50.42
C GLU A 582 51.16 -22.62 -49.02
N LEU A 583 50.43 -23.02 -47.97
CA LEU A 583 50.93 -23.02 -46.59
C LEU A 583 52.06 -24.03 -46.37
N GLN A 584 52.04 -25.15 -47.07
CA GLN A 584 53.07 -26.19 -46.95
C GLN A 584 54.35 -25.80 -47.70
N GLU A 585 54.25 -25.15 -48.86
CA GLU A 585 55.42 -24.56 -49.54
C GLU A 585 56.04 -23.41 -48.72
N LEU A 586 55.24 -22.65 -47.96
CA LEU A 586 55.72 -21.57 -47.09
C LEU A 586 56.37 -22.05 -45.78
N MET A 587 56.19 -23.31 -45.40
CA MET A 587 56.77 -23.89 -44.17
C MET A 587 58.04 -24.70 -44.41
N ASP A 588 58.36 -25.05 -45.66
CA ASP A 588 59.59 -25.76 -46.03
C ASP A 588 60.74 -24.81 -46.46
N GLU A 589 60.49 -23.49 -46.53
CA GLU A 589 61.51 -22.45 -46.66
C GLU A 589 61.72 -21.70 -45.33
N ASP A 590 62.35 -22.36 -44.34
CA ASP A 590 63.22 -21.74 -43.31
C ASP A 590 63.99 -22.78 -42.47
#